data_AF-Q70NU7-F1
#
_entry.id   AF-Q70NU7-F1
#
_cell.length_a   1.000
_cell.length_b   1.000
_cell.length_c   1.000
_cell.angle_alpha   90.00
_cell.angle_beta   90.00
_cell.angle_gamma   90.00
#
_symmetry.space_group_name_H-M   'P 1'
#
loop_
_entity.id
_entity.type
_entity.pdbx_description
1 polymer ?
#
loop_
_entity_poly.entity_id
_entity_poly.type
_entity_poly.pdbx_seq_one_letter_code
_entity_poly.pdbx_strand_id
1 'polypeptide(L)'
;LAHSIFKEGLRNITAGANPIEVKRGMDKASALIIEELKKGSKKVGGKAEITQVATISANSDENIGKLIADAMEKVGKDGVITVEEAKGINDELSVVEGMQFDRGYLSPYFVTNADKMSAELENPYILITDKKITSMKDILPILEATMKSGRPLLIIAEDLEGEALTTLVVNKLRGVLNVA
;
A
#
# COMPACT_ATOMS: atom_id res chain seq x y z
N LEU A 1 -14.45 -12.04 -14.81
CA LEU A 1 -15.69 -11.33 -14.42
C LEU A 1 -15.99 -10.15 -15.34
N ALA A 2 -15.16 -9.10 -15.35
CA ALA A 2 -15.41 -7.88 -16.15
C ALA A 2 -15.67 -8.15 -17.64
N HIS A 3 -14.87 -9.02 -18.28
CA HIS A 3 -15.07 -9.40 -19.67
C HIS A 3 -16.45 -10.05 -19.94
N SER A 4 -16.86 -11.02 -19.12
CA SER A 4 -18.14 -11.73 -19.27
C SER A 4 -19.33 -10.79 -19.08
N ILE A 5 -19.23 -9.91 -18.07
CA ILE A 5 -20.24 -8.88 -17.79
C ILE A 5 -20.40 -7.93 -18.98
N PHE A 6 -19.28 -7.46 -19.53
CA PHE A 6 -19.28 -6.58 -20.70
C PHE A 6 -19.84 -7.27 -21.94
N LYS A 7 -19.39 -8.50 -22.23
CA LYS A 7 -19.82 -9.27 -23.40
C LYS A 7 -21.33 -9.51 -23.41
N GLU A 8 -21.90 -9.99 -22.31
CA GLU A 8 -23.34 -10.25 -22.22
C GLU A 8 -24.16 -8.95 -22.15
N GLY A 9 -23.63 -7.90 -21.51
CA GLY A 9 -24.24 -6.58 -21.53
C GLY A 9 -24.33 -6.01 -22.95
N LEU A 10 -23.23 -6.08 -23.70
CA LEU A 10 -23.16 -5.60 -25.08
C LEU A 10 -24.12 -6.38 -25.99
N ARG A 11 -24.18 -7.70 -25.85
CA ARG A 11 -25.12 -8.55 -26.61
C ARG A 11 -26.58 -8.13 -26.41
N ASN A 12 -27.00 -7.85 -25.18
CA ASN A 12 -28.37 -7.42 -24.89
C ASN A 12 -28.65 -6.01 -25.45
N ILE A 13 -27.68 -5.11 -25.37
CA ILE A 13 -27.78 -3.76 -25.96
C ILE A 13 -27.90 -3.85 -27.49
N THR A 14 -27.09 -4.69 -28.15
CA THR A 14 -27.17 -4.89 -29.60
C THR A 14 -28.49 -5.51 -30.05
N ALA A 15 -29.18 -6.23 -29.16
CA ALA A 15 -30.52 -6.77 -29.39
C ALA A 15 -31.64 -5.73 -29.16
N GLY A 16 -31.30 -4.47 -28.86
CA GLY A 16 -32.24 -3.37 -28.71
C GLY A 16 -32.62 -3.02 -27.27
N ALA A 17 -32.01 -3.64 -26.26
CA ALA A 17 -32.24 -3.27 -24.86
C ALA A 17 -31.66 -1.89 -24.54
N ASN A 18 -32.34 -1.13 -23.67
CA ASN A 18 -31.86 0.18 -23.24
C ASN A 18 -30.60 0.03 -22.35
N PRO A 19 -29.44 0.61 -22.75
CA PRO A 19 -28.20 0.50 -21.98
C PRO A 19 -28.31 0.98 -20.53
N ILE A 20 -29.13 2.00 -20.27
CA ILE A 20 -29.32 2.57 -18.93
C ILE A 20 -30.07 1.58 -18.04
N GLU A 21 -31.07 0.89 -18.58
CA GLU A 21 -31.83 -0.10 -17.82
C GLU A 21 -31.03 -1.37 -17.55
N VAL A 22 -30.23 -1.81 -18.53
CA VAL A 22 -29.30 -2.93 -18.38
C VAL A 22 -28.30 -2.63 -17.25
N LYS A 23 -27.64 -1.47 -17.28
CA LYS A 23 -26.74 -1.02 -16.19
C LYS A 23 -27.47 -1.00 -14.85
N ARG A 24 -28.64 -0.37 -14.77
CA ARG A 24 -29.42 -0.27 -13.53
C ARG A 24 -29.80 -1.65 -12.98
N GLY A 25 -30.14 -2.60 -13.84
CA GLY A 25 -30.41 -3.99 -13.46
C GLY A 25 -29.16 -4.69 -12.90
N MET A 26 -28.01 -4.49 -13.55
CA MET A 26 -26.72 -5.04 -13.11
C MET A 26 -26.28 -4.47 -11.76
N ASP A 27 -26.45 -3.16 -11.53
CA ASP A 27 -26.12 -2.52 -10.26
C ASP A 27 -26.99 -3.07 -9.12
N LYS A 28 -28.30 -3.24 -9.35
CA LYS A 28 -29.22 -3.86 -8.38
C LYS A 28 -28.85 -5.32 -8.10
N ALA A 29 -28.55 -6.09 -9.14
CA ALA A 29 -28.13 -7.47 -8.99
C ALA A 29 -26.82 -7.57 -8.20
N SER A 30 -25.84 -6.72 -8.50
CA SER A 30 -24.57 -6.64 -7.78
C SER A 30 -24.79 -6.35 -6.29
N ALA A 31 -25.65 -5.39 -5.95
CA ALA A 31 -25.97 -5.07 -4.56
C ALA A 31 -26.59 -6.27 -3.81
N LEU A 32 -27.57 -6.95 -4.43
CA LEU A 32 -28.19 -8.15 -3.84
C LEU A 32 -27.19 -9.31 -3.69
N ILE A 33 -26.32 -9.53 -4.68
CA ILE A 33 -25.27 -10.55 -4.62
C ILE A 33 -24.30 -10.25 -3.47
N ILE A 34 -23.89 -8.99 -3.28
CA ILE A 34 -23.01 -8.60 -2.17
C ILE A 34 -23.69 -8.86 -0.83
N GLU A 35 -24.98 -8.55 -0.70
CA GLU A 35 -25.74 -8.84 0.53
C GLU A 35 -25.77 -10.34 0.83
N GLU A 36 -26.04 -11.17 -0.18
CA GLU A 36 -26.10 -12.62 -0.01
C GLU A 36 -24.73 -13.23 0.28
N LEU A 37 -23.67 -12.74 -0.38
CA LEU A 37 -22.29 -13.13 -0.09
C LEU A 37 -21.91 -12.80 1.36
N LYS A 38 -22.36 -11.67 1.90
CA LYS A 38 -22.15 -11.33 3.32
C LYS A 38 -22.84 -12.32 4.25
N LYS A 39 -24.06 -12.76 3.92
CA LYS A 39 -24.79 -13.79 4.71
C LYS A 39 -24.09 -15.15 4.67
N GLY A 40 -23.52 -15.52 3.53
CA GLY A 40 -22.74 -16.76 3.35
C GLY A 40 -21.32 -16.69 3.90
N SER A 41 -20.81 -15.51 4.23
CA SER A 41 -19.44 -15.33 4.71
C SER A 41 -19.24 -15.95 6.09
N LYS A 42 -18.13 -16.66 6.27
CA LYS A 42 -17.71 -17.20 7.56
C LYS A 42 -16.65 -16.29 8.15
N LYS A 43 -16.92 -15.75 9.36
CA LYS A 43 -15.92 -14.99 10.10
C LYS A 43 -14.83 -15.94 10.57
N VAL A 44 -13.60 -15.68 10.15
CA VAL A 44 -12.42 -16.41 10.61
C VAL A 44 -12.12 -15.99 12.05
N GLY A 45 -12.10 -16.96 12.95
CA GLY A 45 -11.91 -16.76 14.38
C GLY A 45 -10.85 -17.68 14.95
N GLY A 46 -9.98 -17.11 15.80
CA GLY A 46 -8.96 -17.87 16.50
C GLY A 46 -7.77 -18.27 15.62
N LYS A 47 -6.69 -18.66 16.29
CA LYS A 47 -5.40 -18.94 15.66
C LYS A 47 -5.46 -20.06 14.64
N ALA A 48 -6.17 -21.16 14.94
CA ALA A 48 -6.23 -22.34 14.08
C ALA A 48 -6.86 -22.05 12.71
N GLU A 49 -7.98 -21.30 12.68
CA GLU A 49 -8.62 -20.93 11.41
C GLU A 49 -7.78 -19.94 10.61
N ILE A 50 -7.10 -18.99 11.30
CA ILE A 50 -6.15 -18.06 10.67
C ILE A 50 -5.01 -18.84 10.01
N THR A 51 -4.40 -19.79 10.73
CA THR A 51 -3.34 -20.66 10.20
C THR A 51 -3.83 -21.40 8.97
N GLN A 52 -5.03 -21.99 9.00
CA GLN A 52 -5.57 -22.73 7.86
C GLN A 52 -5.74 -21.84 6.62
N VAL A 53 -6.33 -20.65 6.77
CA VAL A 53 -6.53 -19.71 5.66
C VAL A 53 -5.19 -19.23 5.11
N ALA A 54 -4.24 -18.93 6.00
CA ALA A 54 -2.89 -18.50 5.63
C ALA A 54 -2.13 -19.60 4.88
N THR A 55 -2.18 -20.86 5.34
CA THR A 55 -1.57 -22.02 4.68
C THR A 55 -2.13 -22.23 3.28
N ILE A 56 -3.45 -22.17 3.10
CA ILE A 56 -4.05 -22.32 1.76
C ILE A 56 -3.60 -21.19 0.83
N SER A 57 -3.56 -19.96 1.35
CA SER A 57 -3.12 -18.78 0.59
C SER A 57 -1.62 -18.83 0.24
N ALA A 58 -0.82 -19.50 1.08
CA ALA A 58 0.60 -19.75 0.88
C ALA A 58 0.88 -21.06 0.10
N ASN A 59 0.00 -21.46 -0.82
CA ASN A 59 0.14 -22.67 -1.64
C ASN A 59 0.32 -23.97 -0.83
N SER A 60 -0.40 -24.11 0.29
CA SER A 60 -0.34 -25.25 1.22
C SER A 60 0.96 -25.34 2.04
N ASP A 61 1.67 -24.22 2.23
CA ASP A 61 2.79 -24.13 3.16
C ASP A 61 2.31 -23.95 4.62
N GLU A 62 2.49 -24.99 5.43
CA GLU A 62 2.11 -24.97 6.85
C GLU A 62 3.02 -24.08 7.70
N ASN A 63 4.30 -23.94 7.34
CA ASN A 63 5.26 -23.15 8.12
C ASN A 63 4.94 -21.66 7.98
N ILE A 64 4.71 -21.20 6.74
CA ILE A 64 4.29 -19.82 6.47
C ILE A 64 2.93 -19.51 7.11
N GLY A 65 1.98 -20.45 7.03
CA GLY A 65 0.67 -20.26 7.66
C GLY A 65 0.73 -20.13 9.18
N LYS A 66 1.62 -20.90 9.84
CA LYS A 66 1.88 -20.78 11.28
C LYS A 66 2.52 -19.43 11.62
N LEU A 67 3.52 -19.01 10.85
CA LEU A 67 4.23 -17.75 11.06
C LEU A 67 3.30 -16.54 10.94
N ILE A 68 2.42 -16.51 9.94
CA ILE A 68 1.40 -15.46 9.78
C ILE A 68 0.44 -15.44 10.97
N ALA A 69 -0.03 -16.61 11.42
CA ALA A 69 -0.94 -16.69 12.56
C ALA A 69 -0.27 -16.22 13.87
N ASP A 70 1.00 -16.57 14.09
CA ASP A 70 1.81 -16.10 15.22
C ASP A 70 2.01 -14.58 15.16
N ALA A 71 2.27 -14.03 13.97
CA ALA A 71 2.39 -12.59 13.77
C ALA A 71 1.08 -11.87 14.14
N MET A 72 -0.05 -12.31 13.58
CA MET A 72 -1.38 -11.74 13.86
C MET A 72 -1.78 -11.83 15.34
N GLU A 73 -1.36 -12.87 16.05
CA GLU A 73 -1.62 -13.01 17.50
C GLU A 73 -0.82 -11.97 18.30
N LYS A 74 0.43 -11.67 17.90
CA LYS A 74 1.27 -10.68 18.58
C LYS A 74 0.84 -9.23 18.31
N VAL A 75 0.50 -8.89 17.07
CA VAL A 75 0.14 -7.50 16.68
C VAL A 75 -1.35 -7.19 16.86
N GLY A 76 -2.18 -8.22 17.01
CA GLY A 76 -3.64 -8.09 17.05
C GLY A 76 -4.27 -8.00 15.66
N LYS A 77 -5.61 -7.97 15.61
CA LYS A 77 -6.36 -8.02 14.34
C LYS A 77 -6.17 -6.80 13.45
N ASP A 78 -5.93 -5.64 14.06
CA ASP A 78 -5.75 -4.36 13.37
C ASP A 78 -4.28 -3.96 13.29
N GLY A 79 -3.37 -4.86 13.65
CA GLY A 79 -1.93 -4.64 13.59
C GLY A 79 -1.39 -4.70 12.15
N VAL A 80 -0.34 -3.93 11.90
CA VAL A 80 0.35 -3.92 10.61
C VAL A 80 1.41 -5.01 10.59
N ILE A 81 1.42 -5.82 9.53
CA ILE A 81 2.43 -6.84 9.29
C ILE A 81 3.20 -6.45 8.03
N THR A 82 4.51 -6.35 8.14
CA THR A 82 5.43 -6.14 7.02
C THR A 82 6.27 -7.40 6.82
N VAL A 83 6.72 -7.62 5.58
CA VAL A 83 7.60 -8.74 5.22
C VAL A 83 8.87 -8.15 4.61
N GLU A 84 10.01 -8.54 5.15
CA GLU A 84 11.34 -8.13 4.69
C GLU A 84 12.13 -9.36 4.26
N GLU A 85 13.03 -9.19 3.29
CA GLU A 85 13.93 -10.26 2.87
C GLU A 85 15.09 -10.39 3.87
N ALA A 86 15.17 -11.53 4.55
CA ALA A 86 16.29 -11.85 5.42
C ALA A 86 17.48 -12.39 4.61
N LYS A 87 18.71 -12.11 5.08
CA LYS A 87 19.94 -12.68 4.50
C LYS A 87 20.22 -14.13 4.95
N GLY A 88 19.44 -14.62 5.93
CA GLY A 88 19.56 -15.97 6.48
C GLY A 88 18.69 -17.00 5.74
N ILE A 89 18.79 -18.26 6.16
CA ILE A 89 17.98 -19.37 5.63
C ILE A 89 16.69 -19.55 6.47
N ASN A 90 16.68 -19.02 7.70
CA ASN A 90 15.58 -19.21 8.63
C ASN A 90 14.58 -18.05 8.54
N ASP A 91 13.30 -18.37 8.66
CA ASP A 91 12.26 -17.36 8.83
C ASP A 91 12.30 -16.80 10.26
N GLU A 92 12.25 -15.48 10.39
CA GLU A 92 12.28 -14.79 11.67
C GLU A 92 11.01 -13.93 11.84
N LEU A 93 10.48 -13.93 13.06
CA LEU A 93 9.35 -13.09 13.46
C LEU A 93 9.79 -12.15 14.57
N SER A 94 9.96 -10.87 14.23
CA SER A 94 10.24 -9.79 15.17
C SER A 94 9.01 -8.87 15.30
N VAL A 95 8.81 -8.33 16.49
CA VAL A 95 7.83 -7.27 16.74
C VAL A 95 8.63 -6.03 17.12
N VAL A 96 8.44 -4.97 16.36
CA VAL A 96 9.10 -3.68 16.56
C VAL A 96 8.06 -2.59 16.77
N GLU A 97 8.45 -1.54 17.49
CA GLU A 97 7.61 -0.35 17.60
C GLU A 97 7.61 0.39 16.26
N GLY A 98 6.43 0.67 15.74
CA GLY A 98 6.24 1.33 14.46
C GLY A 98 4.84 1.91 14.32
N MET A 99 4.61 2.66 13.25
CA MET A 99 3.31 3.24 12.95
C MET A 99 3.05 3.28 11.45
N GLN A 100 1.78 3.20 11.07
CA GLN A 100 1.29 3.41 9.72
C GLN A 100 0.16 4.45 9.75
N PHE A 101 0.08 5.26 8.71
CA PHE A 101 -1.01 6.21 8.51
C PHE A 101 -1.45 6.21 7.04
N ASP A 102 -2.70 6.59 6.79
CA ASP A 102 -3.31 6.57 5.47
C ASP A 102 -2.92 7.80 4.62
N ARG A 103 -1.62 7.98 4.38
CA ARG A 103 -1.07 8.97 3.44
C ARG A 103 0.01 8.33 2.58
N GLY A 104 -0.02 8.63 1.29
CA GLY A 104 0.99 8.21 0.32
C GLY A 104 1.98 9.32 -0.03
N TYR A 105 2.91 9.02 -0.93
CA TYR A 105 3.80 10.01 -1.53
C TYR A 105 3.05 10.97 -2.45
N LEU A 106 3.51 12.23 -2.55
CA LEU A 106 2.90 13.25 -3.39
C LEU A 106 3.18 13.06 -4.89
N SER A 107 4.28 12.38 -5.22
CA SER A 107 4.71 12.16 -6.60
C SER A 107 5.17 10.71 -6.81
N PRO A 108 4.72 10.02 -7.87
CA PRO A 108 5.19 8.68 -8.21
C PRO A 108 6.71 8.59 -8.47
N TYR A 109 7.36 9.72 -8.75
CA TYR A 109 8.81 9.77 -8.92
C TYR A 109 9.59 9.57 -7.61
N PHE A 110 8.91 9.49 -6.46
CA PHE A 110 9.55 9.11 -5.20
C PHE A 110 9.66 7.60 -5.00
N VAL A 111 9.12 6.77 -5.90
CA VAL A 111 9.27 5.31 -5.86
C VAL A 111 10.76 4.93 -5.98
N THR A 112 11.20 4.00 -5.13
CA THR A 112 12.55 3.42 -5.18
C THR A 112 12.51 1.98 -5.70
N ASN A 113 11.42 1.26 -5.45
CA ASN A 113 11.16 -0.07 -5.99
C ASN A 113 10.06 0.00 -7.06
N ALA A 114 10.47 0.00 -8.33
CA ALA A 114 9.56 0.14 -9.46
C ALA A 114 8.62 -1.05 -9.66
N ASP A 115 9.01 -2.25 -9.21
CA ASP A 115 8.20 -3.46 -9.35
C ASP A 115 7.02 -3.45 -8.36
N LYS A 116 7.29 -3.05 -7.12
CA LYS A 116 6.27 -2.92 -6.07
C LYS A 116 5.55 -1.56 -6.08
N MET A 117 6.06 -0.60 -6.84
CA MET A 117 5.65 0.81 -6.79
C MET A 117 5.70 1.38 -5.35
N SER A 118 6.76 1.04 -4.61
CA SER A 118 6.98 1.45 -3.21
C SER A 118 8.19 2.37 -3.05
N ALA A 119 8.16 3.23 -2.03
CA ALA A 119 9.30 4.02 -1.59
C ALA A 119 9.89 3.37 -0.32
N GLU A 120 10.94 2.59 -0.51
CA GLU A 120 11.69 1.90 0.54
C GLU A 120 12.95 2.72 0.86
N LEU A 121 13.09 3.15 2.12
CA LEU A 121 14.23 3.95 2.60
C LEU A 121 14.88 3.26 3.80
N GLU A 122 16.18 2.98 3.71
CA GLU A 122 16.95 2.41 4.82
C GLU A 122 17.59 3.50 5.68
N ASN A 123 17.43 3.38 7.01
CA ASN A 123 17.97 4.33 8.00
C ASN A 123 17.77 5.82 7.63
N PRO A 124 16.56 6.27 7.24
CA PRO A 124 16.34 7.64 6.85
C PRO A 124 16.39 8.59 8.06
N TYR A 125 16.69 9.86 7.81
CA TYR A 125 16.26 10.94 8.69
C TYR A 125 14.79 11.25 8.42
N ILE A 126 14.08 11.70 9.45
CA ILE A 126 12.66 12.07 9.33
C ILE A 126 12.52 13.54 9.69
N LEU A 127 12.11 14.36 8.73
CA LEU A 127 11.73 15.75 8.95
C LEU A 127 10.21 15.81 9.11
N ILE A 128 9.75 16.33 10.24
CA ILE A 128 8.32 16.52 10.52
C ILE A 128 8.06 18.01 10.73
N THR A 129 7.09 18.55 10.00
CA THR A 129 6.65 19.94 10.15
C THR A 129 5.14 20.04 9.95
N ASP A 130 4.50 20.98 10.63
CA ASP A 130 3.07 21.28 10.51
C ASP A 130 2.79 22.36 9.45
N LYS A 131 3.83 22.86 8.77
CA LYS A 131 3.73 23.92 7.76
C LYS A 131 3.76 23.35 6.35
N LYS A 132 3.08 24.05 5.43
CA LYS A 132 3.29 23.89 3.99
C LYS A 132 4.70 24.32 3.58
N ILE A 133 5.35 23.50 2.76
CA ILE A 133 6.65 23.79 2.15
C ILE A 133 6.41 24.17 0.68
N THR A 134 6.61 25.44 0.35
CA THR A 134 6.45 25.95 -1.03
C THR A 134 7.77 26.33 -1.66
N SER A 135 8.78 26.66 -0.84
CA SER A 135 10.12 27.05 -1.29
C SER A 135 11.20 26.08 -0.78
N MET A 136 12.18 25.80 -1.63
CA MET A 136 13.37 25.03 -1.25
C MET A 136 14.20 25.71 -0.17
N LYS A 137 14.13 27.04 -0.04
CA LYS A 137 14.91 27.81 0.93
C LYS A 137 14.64 27.39 2.37
N ASP A 138 13.41 27.01 2.67
CA ASP A 138 12.97 26.65 4.02
C ASP A 138 13.60 25.35 4.52
N ILE A 139 13.96 24.45 3.59
CA ILE A 139 14.52 23.13 3.88
C ILE A 139 15.98 22.97 3.45
N LEU A 140 16.56 23.97 2.78
CA LEU A 140 17.91 23.91 2.22
C LEU A 140 18.98 23.53 3.27
N PRO A 141 19.01 24.11 4.49
CA PRO A 141 20.03 23.75 5.48
C PRO A 141 19.94 22.29 5.92
N ILE A 142 18.72 21.74 5.98
CA ILE A 142 18.45 20.35 6.37
C ILE A 142 18.89 19.42 5.24
N LEU A 143 18.56 19.76 3.98
CA LEU A 143 18.98 19.01 2.82
C LEU A 143 20.51 18.91 2.73
N GLU A 144 21.22 20.04 2.88
CA GLU A 144 22.68 20.05 2.88
C GLU A 144 23.29 19.16 3.96
N ALA A 145 22.71 19.15 5.17
CA ALA A 145 23.14 18.29 6.25
C ALA A 145 22.91 16.80 5.93
N THR A 146 21.73 16.45 5.39
CA THR A 146 21.42 15.07 5.00
C THR A 146 22.28 14.58 3.83
N MET A 147 22.53 15.41 2.83
CA MET A 147 23.43 15.09 1.71
C MET A 147 24.83 14.73 2.18
N LYS A 148 25.41 15.50 3.11
CA LYS A 148 26.74 15.23 3.67
C LYS A 148 26.82 13.88 4.40
N SER A 149 25.71 13.44 5.00
CA SER A 149 25.64 12.17 5.71
C SER A 149 25.46 10.95 4.79
N GLY A 150 25.03 11.17 3.54
CA GLY A 150 24.69 10.10 2.59
C GLY A 150 23.42 9.30 2.94
N ARG A 151 22.74 9.63 4.04
CA ARG A 151 21.51 8.96 4.47
C ARG A 151 20.28 9.59 3.78
N PRO A 152 19.23 8.80 3.49
CA PRO A 152 18.00 9.33 2.92
C PRO A 152 17.25 10.25 3.87
N LEU A 153 16.36 11.09 3.34
CA LEU A 153 15.48 11.96 4.13
C LEU A 153 14.00 11.69 3.76
N LEU A 154 13.18 11.39 4.76
CA LEU A 154 11.72 11.35 4.67
C LEU A 154 11.15 12.69 5.13
N ILE A 155 10.32 13.33 4.32
CA ILE A 155 9.69 14.62 4.66
C ILE A 155 8.19 14.41 4.90
N ILE A 156 7.73 14.70 6.12
CA ILE A 156 6.32 14.70 6.52
C ILE A 156 5.94 16.14 6.83
N ALA A 157 5.14 16.75 5.96
CA ALA A 157 4.66 18.13 6.08
C ALA A 157 3.14 18.19 5.90
N GLU A 158 2.52 19.35 6.19
CA GLU A 158 1.11 19.59 5.84
C GLU A 158 0.88 19.43 4.33
N ASP A 159 1.77 20.06 3.54
CA ASP A 159 1.80 19.94 2.09
C ASP A 159 3.19 20.30 1.54
N LEU A 160 3.51 19.79 0.35
CA LEU A 160 4.72 20.13 -0.41
C LEU A 160 4.30 20.51 -1.83
N GLU A 161 4.35 21.81 -2.13
CA GLU A 161 3.74 22.37 -3.34
C GLU A 161 4.76 23.16 -4.18
N GLY A 162 4.40 23.41 -5.44
CA GLY A 162 5.07 24.39 -6.31
C GLY A 162 6.53 24.07 -6.65
N GLU A 163 7.40 25.04 -6.42
CA GLU A 163 8.83 24.97 -6.76
C GLU A 163 9.56 23.90 -5.93
N ALA A 164 9.19 23.74 -4.66
CA ALA A 164 9.83 22.79 -3.76
C ALA A 164 9.66 21.34 -4.24
N LEU A 165 8.42 20.94 -4.55
CA LEU A 165 8.11 19.60 -5.06
C LEU A 165 8.85 19.33 -6.38
N THR A 166 8.81 20.27 -7.32
CA THR A 166 9.44 20.12 -8.63
C THR A 166 10.96 19.94 -8.49
N THR A 167 11.57 20.75 -7.65
CA THR A 167 13.02 20.71 -7.40
C THR A 167 13.43 19.40 -6.74
N LEU A 168 12.68 18.91 -5.74
CA LEU A 168 12.96 17.64 -5.08
C LEU A 168 12.86 16.46 -6.04
N VAL A 169 11.81 16.41 -6.86
CA VAL A 169 11.62 15.36 -7.87
C VAL A 169 12.77 15.35 -8.88
N VAL A 170 13.13 16.50 -9.43
CA VAL A 170 14.22 16.59 -10.43
C VAL A 170 15.56 16.17 -9.83
N ASN A 171 15.85 16.57 -8.59
CA ASN A 171 17.10 16.19 -7.93
C ASN A 171 17.14 14.71 -7.54
N LYS A 172 16.00 14.12 -7.17
CA LYS A 172 15.91 12.67 -6.96
C LYS A 172 16.17 11.89 -8.23
N LEU A 173 15.54 12.28 -9.34
CA LEU A 173 15.73 11.64 -10.65
C LEU A 173 17.18 11.75 -11.15
N ARG A 174 17.89 12.81 -10.76
CA ARG A 174 19.33 12.99 -11.06
C ARG A 174 20.26 12.25 -10.10
N GLY A 175 19.72 11.57 -9.07
CA GLY A 175 20.50 10.88 -8.05
C GLY A 175 21.27 11.80 -7.10
N VAL A 176 20.97 13.11 -7.11
CA VAL A 176 21.65 14.11 -6.27
C VAL A 176 21.10 14.09 -4.84
N LEU A 177 19.80 13.83 -4.70
CA LEU A 177 19.09 13.79 -3.43
C LEU A 177 18.38 12.44 -3.27
N ASN A 178 18.58 11.78 -2.13
CA ASN A 178 17.81 10.60 -1.76
C ASN A 178 16.70 11.01 -0.77
N VAL A 179 15.58 11.50 -1.30
CA VAL A 179 14.47 12.05 -0.51
C VAL A 179 13.16 11.32 -0.86
N ALA A 180 12.28 11.09 0.10
CA ALA A 180 10.91 10.62 -0.16
C ALA A 180 9.88 11.40 0.67
#